data_AF-A0A1X0KI00-F1
#
_entry.id   AF-A0A1X0KI00-F1
#
_cell.length_a   1.000
_cell.length_b   1.000
_cell.length_c   1.000
_cell.angle_alpha   90.00
_cell.angle_beta   90.00
_cell.angle_gamma   90.00
#
_symmetry.space_group_name_H-M   'P 1'
#
loop_
_entity.id
_entity.type
_entity.pdbx_description
1 polymer ?
#
loop_
_entity_poly.entity_id
_entity_poly.type
_entity_poly.pdbx_seq_one_letter_code
_entity_poly.pdbx_strand_id
1 'polypeptide(L)'
;MSVDHLLHTLRAQGQFCARSGSPMYGELFELVATDVAGGGVFATILSGHEDDPSRLAVPLRLLGGLHRLVLDGRAPRLRRFYPSTGGSWDAESAWPEIEGVAADHAEALRAALRQPPQTNEVGRSAALIGGLLRVNHESRLPIRLFEIGASAGLNLRADHYHYRFHGGEWGPGGSPVTIQDAWHGALPPGGEVRIVERHGYDIAPIDVTGGDGELTVLSYVWPDQTARLERLRGAIDVARRVPARLQRETAADAVAGLTLAADALTVLWHSITWQYLPDEERDAVRSRVRALGAQSGQRSPFVHLTLEPSRDRPGAPIRFLVRARRWPGGELETLGDCHPHGPPVRWL
;
A
#
# COMPACT_ATOMS: atom_id res chain seq x y z
N MET A 1 -32.95 -12.50 -2.03
CA MET A 1 -31.67 -11.79 -2.24
C MET A 1 -30.78 -12.26 -1.10
N SER A 2 -29.67 -12.93 -1.42
CA SER A 2 -29.23 -14.05 -0.58
C SER A 2 -28.02 -13.71 0.28
N VAL A 3 -28.17 -13.96 1.58
CA VAL A 3 -27.07 -14.11 2.55
C VAL A 3 -25.93 -14.98 2.01
N ASP A 4 -26.21 -15.90 1.07
CA ASP A 4 -25.21 -16.75 0.41
C ASP A 4 -24.07 -15.97 -0.26
N HIS A 5 -24.33 -14.82 -0.88
CA HIS A 5 -23.27 -14.02 -1.53
C HIS A 5 -22.32 -13.41 -0.49
N LEU A 6 -22.87 -12.85 0.59
CA LEU A 6 -22.09 -12.33 1.71
C LEU A 6 -21.27 -13.44 2.38
N LEU A 7 -21.88 -14.59 2.64
CA LEU A 7 -21.20 -15.77 3.21
C LEU A 7 -20.05 -16.24 2.32
N HIS A 8 -20.30 -16.33 1.01
CA HIS A 8 -19.25 -16.67 0.04
C HIS A 8 -18.11 -15.65 0.08
N THR A 9 -18.43 -14.35 0.11
CA THR A 9 -17.44 -13.27 0.11
C THR A 9 -16.60 -13.27 1.38
N LEU A 10 -17.20 -13.48 2.56
CA LEU A 10 -16.50 -13.61 3.85
C LEU A 10 -15.53 -14.81 3.83
N ARG A 11 -16.01 -15.99 3.45
CA ARG A 11 -15.19 -17.21 3.42
C ARG A 11 -14.07 -17.12 2.38
N ALA A 12 -14.34 -16.57 1.20
CA ALA A 12 -13.32 -16.37 0.17
C ALA A 12 -12.23 -15.39 0.65
N GLN A 13 -12.61 -14.32 1.36
CA GLN A 13 -11.65 -13.40 1.97
C GLN A 13 -10.80 -14.09 3.04
N GLY A 14 -11.40 -14.89 3.93
CA GLY A 14 -10.69 -15.67 4.94
C GLY A 14 -9.66 -16.62 4.34
N GLN A 15 -10.05 -17.39 3.32
CA GLN A 15 -9.14 -18.27 2.59
C GLN A 15 -7.99 -17.50 1.94
N PHE A 16 -8.26 -16.31 1.40
CA PHE A 16 -7.21 -15.45 0.85
C PHE A 16 -6.23 -14.98 1.94
N CYS A 17 -6.75 -14.54 3.10
CA CYS A 17 -5.93 -14.13 4.24
C CYS A 17 -5.02 -15.25 4.74
N ALA A 18 -5.57 -16.45 4.95
CA ALA A 18 -4.81 -17.62 5.39
C ALA A 18 -3.67 -17.98 4.42
N ARG A 19 -3.97 -18.08 3.12
CA ARG A 19 -2.95 -18.35 2.08
C ARG A 19 -1.93 -17.23 1.94
N SER A 20 -2.27 -16.01 2.36
CA SER A 20 -1.39 -14.84 2.31
C SER A 20 -0.67 -14.60 3.65
N GLY A 21 -0.65 -15.59 4.55
CA GLY A 21 0.12 -15.56 5.79
C GLY A 21 -0.60 -14.90 6.97
N SER A 22 -1.93 -14.95 7.02
CA SER A 22 -2.70 -14.63 8.23
C SER A 22 -3.70 -15.75 8.55
N PRO A 23 -3.26 -16.81 9.26
CA PRO A 23 -4.17 -17.82 9.77
C PRO A 23 -5.25 -17.23 10.69
N MET A 24 -4.92 -16.19 11.49
CA MET A 24 -5.87 -15.54 12.39
C MET A 24 -7.08 -14.99 11.63
N TYR A 25 -6.86 -14.20 10.56
CA TYR A 25 -7.98 -13.67 9.77
C TYR A 25 -8.68 -14.77 8.97
N GLY A 26 -7.98 -15.84 8.61
CA GLY A 26 -8.60 -17.03 8.02
C GLY A 26 -9.70 -17.62 8.91
N GLU A 27 -9.36 -17.90 10.17
CA GLU A 27 -10.30 -18.43 11.16
C GLU A 27 -11.37 -17.40 11.54
N LEU A 28 -10.98 -16.15 11.77
CA LEU A 28 -11.91 -15.09 12.18
C LEU A 28 -12.99 -14.82 11.12
N PHE A 29 -12.65 -14.87 9.83
CA PHE A 29 -13.67 -14.74 8.78
C PHE A 29 -14.63 -15.94 8.71
N GLU A 30 -14.19 -17.16 9.04
CA GLU A 30 -15.11 -18.31 9.11
C GLU A 30 -16.07 -18.18 10.30
N LEU A 31 -15.57 -17.69 11.45
CA LEU A 31 -16.41 -17.40 12.61
C LEU A 31 -17.46 -16.32 12.31
N VAL A 32 -17.04 -15.22 11.68
CA VAL A 32 -17.96 -14.15 11.23
C VAL A 32 -18.97 -14.68 10.22
N ALA A 33 -18.57 -15.53 9.27
CA ALA A 33 -19.51 -16.15 8.34
C ALA A 33 -20.53 -17.06 9.05
N THR A 34 -20.10 -17.80 10.07
CA THR A 34 -20.98 -18.66 10.87
C THR A 34 -21.99 -17.84 11.68
N ASP A 35 -21.56 -16.74 12.30
CA ASP A 35 -22.43 -15.77 12.97
C ASP A 35 -23.47 -15.18 12.02
N VAL A 36 -23.03 -14.74 10.83
CA VAL A 36 -23.92 -14.18 9.80
C VAL A 36 -24.98 -15.19 9.38
N ALA A 37 -24.60 -16.45 9.17
CA ALA A 37 -25.53 -17.53 8.82
C ALA A 37 -26.54 -17.82 9.94
N GLY A 38 -26.15 -17.64 11.20
CA GLY A 38 -27.00 -17.75 12.38
C GLY A 38 -27.84 -16.52 12.70
N GLY A 39 -27.69 -15.42 11.94
CA GLY A 39 -28.39 -14.16 12.20
C GLY A 39 -27.86 -13.37 13.40
N GLY A 40 -26.58 -13.54 13.74
CA GLY A 40 -25.95 -12.93 14.91
C GLY A 40 -25.57 -11.45 14.73
N VAL A 41 -24.63 -10.99 15.55
CA VAL A 41 -24.27 -9.56 15.66
C VAL A 41 -23.65 -9.03 14.37
N PHE A 42 -22.86 -9.84 13.67
CA PHE A 42 -22.24 -9.45 12.41
C PHE A 42 -23.24 -9.46 11.25
N ALA A 43 -24.30 -10.28 11.29
CA ALA A 43 -25.42 -10.15 10.34
C ALA A 43 -26.05 -8.75 10.44
N THR A 44 -26.23 -8.27 11.67
CA THR A 44 -26.79 -6.95 11.96
C THR A 44 -25.84 -5.82 11.53
N ILE A 45 -24.54 -5.95 11.78
CA ILE A 45 -23.53 -4.96 11.36
C ILE A 45 -23.41 -4.88 9.84
N LEU A 46 -23.44 -6.01 9.15
CA LEU A 46 -23.28 -6.11 7.69
C LEU A 46 -24.59 -5.91 6.91
N SER A 47 -25.70 -5.64 7.59
CA SER A 47 -26.98 -5.42 6.92
C SER A 47 -26.89 -4.25 5.93
N GLY A 48 -27.39 -4.48 4.71
CA GLY A 48 -27.30 -3.55 3.57
C GLY A 48 -26.05 -3.73 2.70
N HIS A 49 -25.16 -4.67 3.05
CA HIS A 49 -23.95 -5.02 2.28
C HIS A 49 -23.99 -6.46 1.73
N GLU A 50 -25.17 -7.09 1.71
CA GLU A 50 -25.33 -8.50 1.35
C GLU A 50 -24.95 -8.81 -0.10
N ASP A 51 -25.14 -7.84 -0.99
CA ASP A 51 -24.90 -7.95 -2.44
C ASP A 51 -23.69 -7.12 -2.92
N ASP A 52 -22.92 -6.54 -1.98
CA ASP A 52 -21.79 -5.69 -2.34
C ASP A 52 -20.73 -6.49 -3.14
N PRO A 53 -20.18 -5.92 -4.23
CA PRO A 53 -19.18 -6.62 -5.01
C PRO A 53 -17.87 -6.70 -4.23
N SER A 54 -17.18 -7.85 -4.32
CA SER A 54 -15.97 -8.14 -3.53
C SER A 54 -14.86 -7.09 -3.67
N ARG A 55 -14.82 -6.35 -4.80
CA ARG A 55 -13.90 -5.21 -5.02
C ARG A 55 -14.02 -4.08 -3.99
N LEU A 56 -15.15 -3.96 -3.28
CA LEU A 56 -15.31 -2.99 -2.20
C LEU A 56 -14.58 -3.41 -0.93
N ALA A 57 -14.20 -4.69 -0.81
CA ALA A 57 -13.46 -5.22 0.33
C ALA A 57 -14.16 -4.99 1.69
N VAL A 58 -15.49 -4.97 1.73
CA VAL A 58 -16.29 -4.78 2.96
C VAL A 58 -15.85 -5.69 4.11
N PRO A 59 -15.57 -7.00 3.91
CA PRO A 59 -15.04 -7.85 4.97
C PRO A 59 -13.75 -7.33 5.62
N LEU A 60 -12.81 -6.81 4.83
CA LEU A 60 -11.57 -6.24 5.34
C LEU A 60 -11.80 -4.93 6.10
N ARG A 61 -12.82 -4.15 5.72
CA ARG A 61 -13.21 -2.94 6.43
C ARG A 61 -13.77 -3.26 7.82
N LEU A 62 -14.60 -4.30 7.91
CA LEU A 62 -15.14 -4.80 9.18
C LEU A 62 -14.02 -5.17 10.15
N LEU A 63 -13.11 -6.06 9.72
CA LEU A 63 -12.02 -6.51 10.60
C LEU A 63 -10.97 -5.42 10.84
N GLY A 64 -10.78 -4.49 9.90
CA GLY A 64 -9.99 -3.28 10.13
C GLY A 64 -10.61 -2.41 11.23
N GLY A 65 -11.92 -2.20 11.21
CA GLY A 65 -12.65 -1.51 12.27
C GLY A 65 -12.51 -2.20 13.64
N LEU A 66 -12.62 -3.53 13.68
CA LEU A 66 -12.42 -4.31 14.90
C LEU A 66 -10.97 -4.18 15.41
N HIS A 67 -9.97 -4.35 14.54
CA HIS A 67 -8.56 -4.18 14.90
C HIS A 67 -8.27 -2.77 15.42
N ARG A 68 -8.90 -1.74 14.83
CA ARG A 68 -8.79 -0.36 15.30
C ARG A 68 -9.27 -0.21 16.75
N LEU A 69 -10.42 -0.81 17.11
CA LEU A 69 -10.92 -0.81 18.49
C LEU A 69 -9.91 -1.44 19.47
N VAL A 70 -9.17 -2.47 19.03
CA VAL A 70 -8.12 -3.10 19.86
C VAL A 70 -6.90 -2.19 20.01
N LEU A 71 -6.46 -1.55 18.92
CA LEU A 71 -5.30 -0.67 18.89
C LEU A 71 -5.52 0.61 19.71
N ASP A 72 -6.70 1.23 19.60
CA ASP A 72 -7.03 2.48 20.30
C ASP A 72 -7.56 2.28 21.73
N GLY A 73 -7.63 1.03 22.19
CA GLY A 73 -7.93 0.68 23.58
C GLY A 73 -9.41 0.61 23.93
N ARG A 74 -10.33 0.81 22.97
CA ARG A 74 -11.78 0.65 23.18
C ARG A 74 -12.20 -0.81 23.38
N ALA A 75 -11.41 -1.77 22.90
CA ALA A 75 -11.61 -3.20 23.12
C ALA A 75 -10.44 -3.81 23.92
N PRO A 76 -10.24 -3.42 25.21
CA PRO A 76 -9.06 -3.84 25.97
C PRO A 76 -8.99 -5.36 26.19
N ARG A 77 -10.14 -6.03 26.29
CA ARG A 77 -10.22 -7.50 26.45
C ARG A 77 -9.69 -8.26 25.24
N LEU A 78 -9.76 -7.68 24.04
CA LEU A 78 -9.28 -8.32 22.82
C LEU A 78 -7.76 -8.26 22.65
N ARG A 79 -7.07 -7.36 23.35
CA ARG A 79 -5.61 -7.17 23.19
C ARG A 79 -4.82 -8.46 23.44
N ARG A 80 -5.26 -9.31 24.36
CA ARG A 80 -4.63 -10.61 24.64
C ARG A 80 -4.70 -11.60 23.48
N PHE A 81 -5.61 -11.39 22.53
CA PHE A 81 -5.79 -12.25 21.35
C PHE A 81 -5.17 -11.70 20.07
N TYR A 82 -4.72 -10.43 20.09
CA TYR A 82 -4.18 -9.75 18.91
C TYR A 82 -2.65 -9.68 18.99
N PRO A 83 -1.92 -10.38 18.10
CA PRO A 83 -0.45 -10.35 18.10
C PRO A 83 0.14 -8.94 17.86
N SER A 84 -0.59 -8.07 17.17
CA SER A 84 -0.24 -6.66 16.97
C SER A 84 -0.09 -5.86 18.26
N THR A 85 -0.70 -6.33 19.35
CA THR A 85 -0.64 -5.77 20.71
C THR A 85 0.11 -6.66 21.69
N GLY A 86 0.83 -7.68 21.21
CA GLY A 86 1.59 -8.64 22.03
C GLY A 86 0.78 -9.83 22.56
N GLY A 87 -0.45 -10.02 22.06
CA GLY A 87 -1.30 -11.17 22.39
C GLY A 87 -1.01 -12.40 21.53
N SER A 88 -1.81 -13.46 21.74
CA SER A 88 -1.76 -14.71 20.98
C SER A 88 -3.17 -15.11 20.56
N TRP A 89 -3.35 -15.43 19.28
CA TRP A 89 -4.64 -15.85 18.76
C TRP A 89 -5.07 -17.21 19.32
N ASP A 90 -6.31 -17.27 19.81
CA ASP A 90 -7.00 -18.49 20.21
C ASP A 90 -8.49 -18.31 19.88
N ALA A 91 -8.96 -18.97 18.83
CA ALA A 91 -10.30 -18.72 18.28
C ALA A 91 -11.42 -19.00 19.29
N GLU A 92 -11.32 -20.11 20.03
CA GLU A 92 -12.35 -20.55 20.98
C GLU A 92 -12.53 -19.54 22.13
N SER A 93 -11.42 -19.07 22.73
CA SER A 93 -11.48 -18.09 23.81
C SER A 93 -11.74 -16.66 23.32
N ALA A 94 -11.31 -16.33 22.10
CA ALA A 94 -11.47 -14.98 21.54
C ALA A 94 -12.91 -14.72 21.08
N TRP A 95 -13.59 -15.71 20.52
CA TRP A 95 -14.86 -15.51 19.84
C TRP A 95 -15.96 -14.89 20.72
N PRO A 96 -16.25 -15.37 21.94
CA PRO A 96 -17.27 -14.75 22.79
C PRO A 96 -16.96 -13.30 23.16
N GLU A 97 -15.67 -12.95 23.32
CA GLU A 97 -15.24 -11.58 23.61
C GLU A 97 -15.36 -10.69 22.37
N ILE A 98 -15.11 -11.25 21.18
CA ILE A 98 -15.29 -10.55 19.90
C ILE A 98 -16.76 -10.25 19.65
N GLU A 99 -17.67 -11.20 19.90
CA GLU A 99 -19.12 -10.99 19.80
C GLU A 99 -19.59 -9.88 20.74
N GLY A 100 -19.14 -9.92 22.01
CA GLY A 100 -19.45 -8.88 23.00
C GLY A 100 -18.98 -7.50 22.56
N VAL A 101 -17.72 -7.38 22.12
CA VAL A 101 -17.16 -6.11 21.61
C VAL A 101 -17.89 -5.64 20.35
N ALA A 102 -18.25 -6.55 19.44
CA ALA A 102 -18.99 -6.22 18.24
C ALA A 102 -20.39 -5.69 18.56
N ALA A 103 -21.06 -6.25 19.58
CA ALA A 103 -22.35 -5.76 20.05
C ALA A 103 -22.23 -4.37 20.68
N ASP A 104 -21.26 -4.19 21.58
CA ASP A 104 -21.02 -2.92 22.28
C ASP A 104 -20.58 -1.78 21.34
N HIS A 105 -19.96 -2.13 20.20
CA HIS A 105 -19.41 -1.18 19.23
C HIS A 105 -19.99 -1.31 17.82
N ALA A 106 -21.23 -1.82 17.68
CA ALA A 106 -21.84 -2.08 16.38
C ALA A 106 -21.88 -0.84 15.46
N GLU A 107 -22.17 0.34 16.01
CA GLU A 107 -22.17 1.60 15.23
C GLU A 107 -20.78 1.98 14.71
N ALA A 108 -19.74 1.77 15.53
CA ALA A 108 -18.37 2.05 15.12
C ALA A 108 -17.92 1.09 14.00
N LEU A 109 -18.29 -0.19 14.10
CA LEU A 109 -18.02 -1.18 13.06
C LEU A 109 -18.77 -0.88 11.76
N ARG A 110 -20.04 -0.47 11.83
CA ARG A 110 -20.79 0.02 10.66
C ARG A 110 -20.15 1.26 10.04
N ALA A 111 -19.67 2.19 10.85
CA ALA A 111 -18.96 3.36 10.36
C ALA A 111 -17.69 2.97 9.59
N ALA A 112 -16.94 1.96 10.08
CA ALA A 112 -15.75 1.45 9.42
C ALA A 112 -16.04 0.83 8.03
N LEU A 113 -17.23 0.27 7.79
CA LEU A 113 -17.62 -0.26 6.47
C LEU A 113 -17.61 0.81 5.37
N ARG A 114 -17.68 2.10 5.73
CA ARG A 114 -17.60 3.21 4.76
C ARG A 114 -16.17 3.63 4.42
N GLN A 115 -15.17 3.13 5.15
CA GLN A 115 -13.77 3.47 4.96
C GLN A 115 -13.08 2.38 4.13
N PRO A 116 -12.77 2.62 2.85
CA PRO A 116 -12.04 1.66 2.04
C PRO A 116 -10.62 1.44 2.58
N PRO A 117 -10.07 0.21 2.50
CA PRO A 117 -8.67 0.00 2.80
C PRO A 117 -7.81 0.80 1.81
N GLN A 118 -6.83 1.54 2.30
CA GLN A 118 -5.81 2.17 1.46
C GLN A 118 -4.50 1.40 1.55
N THR A 119 -3.95 1.07 0.39
CA THR A 119 -2.83 0.13 0.31
C THR A 119 -1.50 0.87 0.54
N ASN A 120 -1.05 0.91 1.80
CA ASN A 120 0.18 1.56 2.24
C ASN A 120 1.37 0.58 2.34
N GLU A 121 1.65 -0.17 1.27
CA GLU A 121 2.65 -1.23 1.33
C GLU A 121 4.08 -0.69 1.21
N VAL A 122 4.74 -0.51 2.36
CA VAL A 122 6.13 -0.03 2.50
C VAL A 122 7.12 -0.91 1.72
N GLY A 123 6.86 -2.22 1.60
CA GLY A 123 7.75 -3.11 0.85
C GLY A 123 7.95 -2.70 -0.61
N ARG A 124 6.95 -2.05 -1.24
CA ARG A 124 7.04 -1.55 -2.63
C ARG A 124 8.15 -0.50 -2.82
N SER A 125 8.61 0.12 -1.74
CA SER A 125 9.78 0.99 -1.74
C SER A 125 11.03 0.30 -2.30
N ALA A 126 11.16 -1.04 -2.24
CA ALA A 126 12.28 -1.77 -2.84
C ALA A 126 12.30 -1.64 -4.37
N ALA A 127 11.14 -1.73 -5.01
CA ALA A 127 11.01 -1.57 -6.45
C ALA A 127 11.19 -0.11 -6.86
N LEU A 128 10.55 0.81 -6.13
CA LEU A 128 10.56 2.24 -6.47
C LEU A 128 11.96 2.84 -6.31
N ILE A 129 12.66 2.60 -5.19
CA ILE A 129 14.02 3.14 -5.01
C ILE A 129 15.05 2.48 -5.91
N GLY A 130 14.94 1.15 -6.15
CA GLY A 130 15.85 0.45 -7.06
C GLY A 130 15.68 0.91 -8.52
N GLY A 131 14.43 1.21 -8.91
CA GLY A 131 14.14 1.86 -10.19
C GLY A 131 14.76 3.25 -10.25
N LEU A 132 14.61 4.04 -9.17
CA LEU A 132 15.18 5.39 -9.08
C LEU A 132 16.72 5.39 -9.18
N LEU A 133 17.38 4.46 -8.50
CA LEU A 133 18.83 4.23 -8.61
C LEU A 133 19.24 3.93 -10.05
N ARG A 134 18.52 3.04 -10.74
CA ARG A 134 18.80 2.70 -12.15
C ARG A 134 18.59 3.86 -13.12
N VAL A 135 17.58 4.71 -12.89
CA VAL A 135 17.29 5.83 -13.82
C VAL A 135 18.16 7.07 -13.58
N ASN A 136 18.68 7.28 -12.36
CA ASN A 136 19.44 8.48 -12.00
C ASN A 136 20.94 8.23 -11.82
N HIS A 137 21.43 7.00 -12.02
CA HIS A 137 22.84 6.64 -11.76
C HIS A 137 23.85 7.47 -12.57
N GLU A 138 23.52 7.75 -13.84
CA GLU A 138 24.42 8.48 -14.75
C GLU A 138 24.34 10.00 -14.55
N SER A 139 23.13 10.56 -14.45
CA SER A 139 22.93 12.00 -14.36
C SER A 139 23.18 12.56 -12.96
N ARG A 140 22.89 11.76 -11.91
CA ARG A 140 23.04 12.11 -10.49
C ARG A 140 22.41 13.46 -10.12
N LEU A 141 21.35 13.84 -10.83
CA LEU A 141 20.66 15.10 -10.59
C LEU A 141 19.88 15.04 -9.27
N PRO A 142 19.66 16.21 -8.63
CA PRO A 142 18.64 16.34 -7.59
C PRO A 142 17.28 15.90 -8.12
N ILE A 143 16.54 15.15 -7.31
CA ILE A 143 15.27 14.55 -7.70
C ILE A 143 14.10 15.32 -7.10
N ARG A 144 13.17 15.70 -7.96
CA ARG A 144 11.84 16.17 -7.59
C ARG A 144 10.87 15.03 -7.76
N LEU A 145 10.34 14.51 -6.66
CA LEU A 145 9.58 13.27 -6.63
C LEU A 145 8.08 13.53 -6.46
N PHE A 146 7.30 12.98 -7.37
CA PHE A 146 5.84 13.08 -7.41
C PHE A 146 5.24 11.67 -7.41
N GLU A 147 4.30 11.41 -6.50
CA GLU A 147 3.57 10.14 -6.42
C GLU A 147 2.07 10.34 -6.56
N ILE A 148 1.44 9.69 -7.53
CA ILE A 148 -0.03 9.59 -7.62
C ILE A 148 -0.49 8.29 -6.96
N GLY A 149 -1.64 8.32 -6.27
CA GLY A 149 -2.11 7.20 -5.45
C GLY A 149 -1.24 6.98 -4.21
N ALA A 150 -0.69 8.07 -3.66
CA ALA A 150 0.31 8.01 -2.60
C ALA A 150 -0.25 7.50 -1.27
N SER A 151 -1.57 7.52 -1.05
CA SER A 151 -2.21 7.19 0.23
C SER A 151 -1.58 7.96 1.41
N ALA A 152 -0.74 7.33 2.26
CA ALA A 152 -0.02 7.99 3.35
C ALA A 152 1.37 8.55 2.96
N GLY A 153 1.75 8.39 1.69
CA GLY A 153 3.04 8.82 1.14
C GLY A 153 4.25 8.13 1.74
N LEU A 154 4.10 6.91 2.30
CA LEU A 154 5.23 6.21 2.94
C LEU A 154 6.36 5.90 1.94
N ASN A 155 6.04 5.63 0.67
CA ASN A 155 7.07 5.33 -0.33
C ASN A 155 7.86 6.56 -0.78
N LEU A 156 7.35 7.79 -0.59
CA LEU A 156 8.11 9.03 -0.84
C LEU A 156 9.38 9.19 0.00
N ARG A 157 9.54 8.35 1.04
CA ARG A 157 10.70 8.32 1.95
C ARG A 157 11.57 7.09 1.76
N ALA A 158 11.47 6.43 0.61
CA ALA A 158 12.23 5.22 0.30
C ALA A 158 13.75 5.40 0.42
N ASP A 159 14.27 6.62 0.21
CA ASP A 159 15.69 6.94 0.43
C ASP A 159 16.13 6.89 1.91
N HIS A 160 15.18 6.84 2.85
CA HIS A 160 15.41 6.74 4.30
C HIS A 160 15.21 5.33 4.86
N TYR A 161 15.01 4.34 4.00
CA TYR A 161 14.84 2.93 4.40
C TYR A 161 16.10 2.13 4.14
N HIS A 162 16.28 1.05 4.91
CA HIS A 162 17.40 0.13 4.76
C HIS A 162 16.96 -1.10 3.96
N TYR A 163 17.74 -1.44 2.94
CA TYR A 163 17.48 -2.57 2.04
C TYR A 163 18.59 -3.59 2.20
N ARG A 164 18.22 -4.85 2.48
CA ARG A 164 19.18 -5.96 2.61
C ARG A 164 18.88 -6.99 1.53
N PHE A 165 19.92 -7.48 0.87
CA PHE A 165 19.81 -8.46 -0.20
C PHE A 165 21.00 -9.41 -0.17
N HIS A 166 20.94 -10.46 -0.99
CA HIS A 166 22.05 -11.41 -1.06
C HIS A 166 23.33 -10.71 -1.53
N GLY A 167 24.36 -10.73 -0.68
CA GLY A 167 25.67 -10.14 -0.99
C GLY A 167 25.81 -8.64 -0.71
N GLY A 168 24.81 -7.97 -0.12
CA GLY A 168 24.96 -6.56 0.24
C GLY A 168 23.74 -5.88 0.84
N GLU A 169 23.89 -4.57 1.00
CA GLU A 169 22.88 -3.68 1.53
C GLU A 169 22.95 -2.30 0.88
N TRP A 170 21.85 -1.55 0.99
CA TRP A 170 21.77 -0.17 0.54
C TRP A 170 20.87 0.66 1.46
N GLY A 171 21.17 1.95 1.59
CA GLY A 171 20.42 2.90 2.43
C GLY A 171 20.99 3.05 3.84
N PRO A 172 20.37 3.91 4.67
CA PRO A 172 20.87 4.20 6.02
C PRO A 172 20.75 3.00 6.96
N GLY A 173 21.89 2.47 7.43
CA GLY A 173 21.98 1.32 8.34
C GLY A 173 21.20 1.45 9.65
N GLY A 174 20.97 2.68 10.12
CA GLY A 174 20.19 2.98 11.33
C GLY A 174 18.70 3.21 11.11
N SER A 175 18.17 2.98 9.91
CA SER A 175 16.74 3.15 9.64
C SER A 175 15.89 2.18 10.47
N PRO A 176 14.78 2.63 11.09
CA PRO A 176 13.83 1.71 11.73
C PRO A 176 13.05 0.87 10.71
N VAL A 177 13.22 1.13 9.41
CA VAL A 177 12.62 0.35 8.33
C VAL A 177 13.68 -0.48 7.67
N THR A 178 13.63 -1.79 7.86
CA THR A 178 14.45 -2.73 7.10
C THR A 178 13.58 -3.56 6.16
N ILE A 179 13.92 -3.51 4.87
CA ILE A 179 13.34 -4.35 3.84
C ILE A 179 14.32 -5.49 3.56
N GLN A 180 14.01 -6.65 4.13
CA GLN A 180 14.75 -7.89 3.92
C GLN A 180 14.49 -8.44 2.51
N ASP A 181 15.47 -9.18 2.00
CA ASP A 181 15.43 -9.83 0.69
C ASP A 181 14.99 -8.87 -0.43
N ALA A 182 15.52 -7.65 -0.42
CA ALA A 182 15.01 -6.55 -1.23
C ALA A 182 15.15 -6.82 -2.73
N TRP A 183 16.33 -7.28 -3.18
CA TRP A 183 16.72 -7.31 -4.59
C TRP A 183 17.45 -8.58 -4.98
N HIS A 184 17.08 -9.14 -6.13
CA HIS A 184 17.76 -10.25 -6.82
C HIS A 184 18.09 -9.84 -8.26
N GLY A 185 18.87 -10.68 -8.95
CA GLY A 185 19.20 -10.50 -10.36
C GLY A 185 20.28 -9.44 -10.57
N ALA A 186 20.17 -8.64 -11.63
CA ALA A 186 21.10 -7.54 -11.89
C ALA A 186 20.89 -6.42 -10.87
N LEU A 187 21.61 -6.41 -9.77
CA LEU A 187 21.34 -5.46 -8.67
C LEU A 187 21.37 -3.99 -9.16
N PRO A 188 20.52 -3.10 -8.61
CA PRO A 188 20.60 -1.68 -8.90
C PRO A 188 22.01 -1.14 -8.61
N PRO A 189 22.49 -0.16 -9.37
CA PRO A 189 23.78 0.44 -9.09
C PRO A 189 23.78 1.09 -7.71
N GLY A 190 24.92 1.03 -7.02
CA GLY A 190 25.11 1.70 -5.74
C GLY A 190 25.15 3.23 -5.89
N GLY A 191 25.35 3.93 -4.77
CA GLY A 191 25.40 5.39 -4.71
C GLY A 191 24.19 6.01 -4.01
N GLU A 192 24.13 7.33 -3.99
CA GLU A 192 23.10 8.08 -3.27
C GLU A 192 21.98 8.58 -4.19
N VAL A 193 20.79 8.71 -3.62
CA VAL A 193 19.63 9.35 -4.26
C VAL A 193 19.35 10.66 -3.53
N ARG A 194 19.45 11.80 -4.21
CA ARG A 194 19.22 13.12 -3.60
C ARG A 194 17.81 13.63 -3.89
N ILE A 195 16.82 13.23 -3.09
CA ILE A 195 15.43 13.69 -3.22
C ILE A 195 15.26 15.04 -2.51
N VAL A 196 15.05 16.10 -3.29
CA VAL A 196 14.92 17.49 -2.81
C VAL A 196 13.46 17.95 -2.68
N GLU A 197 12.53 17.31 -3.38
CA GLU A 197 11.09 17.56 -3.26
C GLU A 197 10.32 16.24 -3.18
N ARG A 198 9.27 16.20 -2.35
CA ARG A 198 8.39 15.06 -2.16
C ARG A 198 6.94 15.52 -2.18
N HIS A 199 6.21 15.20 -3.24
CA HIS A 199 4.81 15.52 -3.41
C HIS A 199 4.01 14.23 -3.63
N GLY A 200 3.02 13.98 -2.78
CA GLY A 200 2.12 12.84 -2.88
C GLY A 200 0.69 13.31 -3.10
N TYR A 201 -0.03 12.63 -3.97
CA TYR A 201 -1.39 12.95 -4.36
C TYR A 201 -2.28 11.72 -4.22
N ASP A 202 -3.40 11.89 -3.55
CA ASP A 202 -4.40 10.85 -3.38
C ASP A 202 -5.80 11.47 -3.23
N ILE A 203 -6.87 10.75 -3.56
CA ILE A 203 -8.24 11.22 -3.38
C ILE A 203 -8.68 11.26 -1.91
N ALA A 204 -7.97 10.53 -1.05
CA ALA A 204 -8.18 10.47 0.38
C ALA A 204 -6.83 10.25 1.10
N PRO A 205 -5.89 11.21 1.10
CA PRO A 205 -4.59 11.01 1.71
C PRO A 205 -4.72 10.80 3.23
N ILE A 206 -3.86 9.95 3.80
CA ILE A 206 -3.82 9.71 5.25
C ILE A 206 -2.59 10.40 5.85
N ASP A 207 -2.82 11.31 6.79
CA ASP A 207 -1.73 11.87 7.59
C ASP A 207 -1.36 10.93 8.74
N VAL A 208 -0.32 10.11 8.52
CA VAL A 208 0.20 9.18 9.52
C VAL A 208 1.03 9.84 10.63
N THR A 209 1.31 11.14 10.54
CA THR A 209 2.03 11.85 11.60
C THR A 209 1.13 12.16 12.80
N GLY A 210 -0.19 12.21 12.57
CA GLY A 210 -1.22 12.26 13.61
C GLY A 210 -1.68 10.88 14.07
N GLY A 211 -2.18 10.80 15.32
CA GLY A 211 -2.60 9.54 15.93
C GLY A 211 -3.74 8.83 15.20
N ASP A 212 -4.69 9.58 14.62
CA ASP A 212 -5.82 8.99 13.89
C ASP A 212 -5.38 8.29 12.59
N GLY A 213 -4.48 8.92 11.83
CA GLY A 213 -3.96 8.36 10.59
C GLY A 213 -3.02 7.17 10.85
N GLU A 214 -2.19 7.24 11.89
CA GLU A 214 -1.39 6.09 12.36
C GLU A 214 -2.29 4.89 12.68
N LEU A 215 -3.31 5.08 13.51
CA LEU A 215 -4.25 4.01 13.87
C LEU A 215 -4.97 3.45 12.65
N THR A 216 -5.35 4.31 11.70
CA THR A 216 -6.00 3.90 10.46
C THR A 216 -5.11 2.99 9.63
N VAL A 217 -3.86 3.37 9.36
CA VAL A 217 -2.98 2.53 8.54
C VAL A 217 -2.59 1.24 9.25
N LEU A 218 -2.38 1.26 10.57
CA LEU A 218 -2.07 0.08 11.37
C LEU A 218 -3.25 -0.90 11.41
N SER A 219 -4.49 -0.41 11.49
CA SER A 219 -5.67 -1.27 11.60
C SER A 219 -5.92 -2.11 10.34
N TYR A 220 -5.43 -1.67 9.17
CA TYR A 220 -5.53 -2.43 7.92
C TYR A 220 -4.38 -3.41 7.67
N VAL A 221 -3.40 -3.51 8.58
CA VAL A 221 -2.45 -4.63 8.59
C VAL A 221 -3.01 -5.73 9.48
N TRP A 222 -2.98 -6.97 8.99
CA TRP A 222 -3.50 -8.11 9.74
C TRP A 222 -2.71 -8.30 11.04
N PRO A 223 -3.38 -8.54 12.18
CA PRO A 223 -2.74 -8.47 13.49
C PRO A 223 -1.60 -9.46 13.69
N ASP A 224 -1.65 -10.62 13.03
CA ASP A 224 -0.65 -11.69 13.06
C ASP A 224 0.50 -11.49 12.06
N GLN A 225 0.49 -10.41 11.28
CA GLN A 225 1.60 -10.02 10.39
C GLN A 225 2.53 -9.02 11.06
N THR A 226 3.11 -9.42 12.18
CA THR A 226 3.96 -8.57 13.05
C THR A 226 5.10 -7.90 12.30
N ALA A 227 5.80 -8.62 11.41
CA ALA A 227 6.88 -8.06 10.59
C ALA A 227 6.41 -6.94 9.63
N ARG A 228 5.16 -6.98 9.16
CA ARG A 228 4.58 -5.88 8.35
C ARG A 228 4.19 -4.70 9.25
N LEU A 229 3.65 -4.96 10.43
CA LEU A 229 3.32 -3.93 11.42
C LEU A 229 4.56 -3.18 11.91
N GLU A 230 5.63 -3.89 12.26
CA GLU A 230 6.91 -3.29 12.69
C GLU A 230 7.49 -2.38 11.61
N ARG A 231 7.48 -2.85 10.35
CA ARG A 231 7.93 -2.06 9.20
C ARG A 231 7.07 -0.81 8.99
N LEU A 232 5.75 -0.94 9.13
CA LEU A 232 4.82 0.19 9.03
C LEU A 232 5.07 1.21 10.15
N ARG A 233 5.23 0.76 11.40
CA ARG A 233 5.59 1.64 12.54
C ARG A 233 6.90 2.38 12.29
N GLY A 234 7.93 1.69 11.82
CA GLY A 234 9.19 2.31 11.44
C GLY A 234 9.03 3.35 10.31
N ALA A 235 8.18 3.08 9.32
CA ALA A 235 7.91 4.01 8.22
C ALA A 235 7.15 5.26 8.69
N ILE A 236 6.24 5.10 9.65
CA ILE A 236 5.57 6.22 10.33
C ILE A 236 6.59 7.08 11.10
N ASP A 237 7.52 6.45 11.81
CA ASP A 237 8.59 7.17 12.52
C ASP A 237 9.51 7.93 11.56
N VAL A 238 9.82 7.37 10.39
CA VAL A 238 10.51 8.10 9.32
C VAL A 238 9.65 9.26 8.80
N ALA A 239 8.35 9.04 8.56
CA ALA A 239 7.45 10.07 8.05
C ALA A 239 7.32 11.29 8.98
N ARG A 240 7.42 11.09 10.30
CA ARG A 240 7.48 12.16 11.31
C ARG A 240 8.73 13.04 11.22
N ARG A 241 9.84 12.50 10.73
CA ARG A 241 11.15 13.18 10.63
C ARG A 241 11.43 13.74 9.23
N VAL A 242 10.87 13.09 8.21
CA VAL A 242 11.09 13.42 6.80
C VAL A 242 9.76 13.86 6.18
N PRO A 243 9.50 15.17 6.08
CA PRO A 243 8.23 15.68 5.59
C PRO A 243 8.05 15.39 4.08
N ALA A 244 6.80 15.18 3.69
CA ALA A 244 6.34 15.12 2.32
C ALA A 244 5.02 15.89 2.22
N ARG A 245 4.82 16.61 1.12
CA ARG A 245 3.56 17.33 0.89
C ARG A 245 2.52 16.33 0.38
N LEU A 246 1.48 16.06 1.15
CA LEU A 246 0.34 15.24 0.73
C LEU A 246 -0.83 16.14 0.35
N GLN A 247 -1.37 15.94 -0.84
CA GLN A 247 -2.48 16.73 -1.39
C GLN A 247 -3.65 15.83 -1.73
N ARG A 248 -4.85 16.33 -1.44
CA ARG A 248 -6.09 15.66 -1.81
C ARG A 248 -6.48 16.05 -3.23
N GLU A 249 -6.05 15.27 -4.20
CA GLU A 249 -6.25 15.54 -5.64
C GLU A 249 -6.41 14.22 -6.40
N THR A 250 -7.10 14.27 -7.54
CA THR A 250 -7.12 13.12 -8.46
C THR A 250 -5.77 12.96 -9.17
N ALA A 251 -5.55 11.83 -9.84
CA ALA A 251 -4.31 11.62 -10.56
C ALA A 251 -4.18 12.59 -11.75
N ALA A 252 -5.29 12.90 -12.43
CA ALA A 252 -5.36 13.84 -13.52
C ALA A 252 -5.00 15.27 -13.07
N ASP A 253 -5.60 15.75 -11.97
CA ASP A 253 -5.31 17.08 -11.43
C ASP A 253 -3.86 17.20 -10.97
N ALA A 254 -3.35 16.17 -10.29
CA ALA A 254 -1.97 16.12 -9.83
C ALA A 254 -0.96 16.27 -10.98
N VAL A 255 -1.13 15.51 -12.08
CA VAL A 255 -0.22 15.61 -13.22
C VAL A 255 -0.41 16.91 -14.00
N ALA A 256 -1.62 17.48 -14.02
CA ALA A 256 -1.87 18.76 -14.68
C ALA A 256 -1.03 19.88 -14.06
N GLY A 257 -0.87 19.88 -12.73
CA GLY A 257 -0.01 20.81 -11.99
C GLY A 257 1.49 20.51 -12.05
N LEU A 258 1.90 19.32 -12.53
CA LEU A 258 3.32 18.92 -12.56
C LEU A 258 4.09 19.73 -13.60
N THR A 259 5.26 20.24 -13.24
CA THR A 259 6.16 21.01 -14.11
C THR A 259 7.58 20.46 -14.05
N LEU A 260 8.34 20.60 -15.14
CA LEU A 260 9.77 20.27 -15.17
C LEU A 260 10.59 21.43 -14.61
N ALA A 261 11.72 21.10 -13.98
CA ALA A 261 12.66 22.09 -13.45
C ALA A 261 14.05 21.91 -14.07
N ALA A 262 14.74 23.03 -14.28
CA ALA A 262 16.14 23.00 -14.71
C ALA A 262 17.04 22.45 -13.60
N ASP A 263 18.10 21.75 -14.03
CA ASP A 263 19.12 21.09 -13.21
C ASP A 263 18.56 20.10 -12.18
N ALA A 264 17.42 19.50 -12.49
CA ALA A 264 16.76 18.49 -11.66
C ALA A 264 16.09 17.41 -12.49
N LEU A 265 16.14 16.17 -11.99
CA LEU A 265 15.33 15.08 -12.52
C LEU A 265 13.93 15.15 -11.92
N THR A 266 12.92 15.34 -12.76
CA THR A 266 11.51 15.25 -12.33
C THR A 266 11.03 13.81 -12.50
N VAL A 267 10.53 13.20 -11.42
CA VAL A 267 10.05 11.82 -11.41
C VAL A 267 8.59 11.80 -11.04
N LEU A 268 7.75 11.30 -11.94
CA LEU A 268 6.41 10.83 -11.59
C LEU A 268 6.51 9.33 -11.36
N TRP A 269 6.17 8.85 -10.17
CA TRP A 269 6.04 7.43 -9.91
C TRP A 269 4.69 7.04 -9.33
N HIS A 270 4.37 5.75 -9.41
CA HIS A 270 3.21 5.18 -8.72
C HIS A 270 3.34 3.66 -8.60
N SER A 271 2.63 3.09 -7.63
CA SER A 271 2.65 1.66 -7.37
C SER A 271 1.26 1.08 -7.13
N ILE A 272 0.83 0.16 -8.01
CA ILE A 272 -0.48 -0.50 -7.99
C ILE A 272 -1.60 0.53 -7.82
N THR A 273 -1.51 1.62 -8.56
CA THR A 273 -2.48 2.72 -8.56
C THR A 273 -3.36 2.64 -9.81
N TRP A 274 -2.79 2.21 -10.92
CA TRP A 274 -3.37 2.34 -12.25
C TRP A 274 -4.73 1.61 -12.41
N GLN A 275 -4.88 0.48 -11.70
CA GLN A 275 -6.11 -0.31 -11.71
C GLN A 275 -7.30 0.37 -11.01
N TYR A 276 -7.04 1.35 -10.13
CA TYR A 276 -8.07 2.09 -9.40
C TYR A 276 -8.53 3.34 -10.13
N LEU A 277 -7.79 3.79 -11.13
CA LEU A 277 -8.15 4.98 -11.91
C LEU A 277 -9.27 4.66 -12.89
N PRO A 278 -10.31 5.51 -13.03
CA PRO A 278 -11.21 5.50 -14.18
C PRO A 278 -10.46 5.67 -15.51
N ASP A 279 -11.10 5.31 -16.63
CA ASP A 279 -10.49 5.45 -17.97
C ASP A 279 -10.10 6.89 -18.29
N GLU A 280 -10.96 7.85 -17.95
CA GLU A 280 -10.72 9.28 -18.17
C GLU A 280 -9.47 9.77 -17.41
N GLU A 281 -9.30 9.36 -16.16
CA GLU A 281 -8.12 9.66 -15.34
C GLU A 281 -6.85 9.03 -15.94
N ARG A 282 -6.91 7.78 -16.40
CA ARG A 282 -5.78 7.12 -17.07
C ARG A 282 -5.36 7.86 -18.34
N ASP A 283 -6.32 8.31 -19.13
CA ASP A 283 -6.05 8.99 -20.40
C ASP A 283 -5.50 10.41 -20.18
N ALA A 284 -6.02 11.13 -19.18
CA ALA A 284 -5.46 12.40 -18.73
C ALA A 284 -4.00 12.24 -18.28
N VAL A 285 -3.70 11.23 -17.44
CA VAL A 285 -2.34 10.95 -16.99
C VAL A 285 -1.41 10.63 -18.16
N ARG A 286 -1.82 9.73 -19.07
CA ARG A 286 -1.03 9.40 -20.27
C ARG A 286 -0.76 10.62 -21.14
N SER A 287 -1.78 11.45 -21.36
CA SER A 287 -1.66 12.66 -22.17
C SER A 287 -0.65 13.64 -21.58
N ARG A 288 -0.76 13.88 -20.27
CA ARG A 288 0.13 14.80 -19.58
C ARG A 288 1.57 14.30 -19.51
N VAL A 289 1.78 13.00 -19.25
CA VAL A 289 3.09 12.35 -19.30
C VAL A 289 3.75 12.53 -20.68
N ARG A 290 2.99 12.35 -21.78
CA ARG A 290 3.52 12.61 -23.13
C ARG A 290 3.91 14.09 -23.33
N ALA A 291 3.07 15.02 -22.88
CA ALA A 291 3.33 16.45 -23.01
C ALA A 291 4.58 16.88 -22.22
N LEU A 292 4.75 16.38 -21.00
CA LEU A 292 5.96 16.60 -20.19
C LEU A 292 7.20 16.01 -20.86
N GLY A 293 7.09 14.78 -21.37
CA GLY A 293 8.17 14.15 -22.13
C GLY A 293 8.64 14.99 -23.32
N ALA A 294 7.71 15.59 -24.07
CA ALA A 294 8.01 16.49 -25.19
C ALA A 294 8.66 17.83 -24.76
N GLN A 295 8.43 18.28 -23.52
CA GLN A 295 9.02 19.49 -22.94
C GLN A 295 10.38 19.23 -22.28
N SER A 296 10.75 17.96 -22.07
CA SER A 296 11.98 17.61 -21.37
C SER A 296 13.23 17.91 -22.19
N GLY A 297 14.33 18.13 -21.49
CA GLY A 297 15.64 18.39 -22.08
C GLY A 297 16.73 17.78 -21.23
N GLN A 298 17.98 17.84 -21.70
CA GLN A 298 19.13 17.25 -20.98
C GLN A 298 19.29 17.81 -19.56
N ARG A 299 18.98 19.10 -19.35
CA ARG A 299 19.05 19.76 -18.04
C ARG A 299 17.75 19.69 -17.24
N SER A 300 16.65 19.24 -17.83
CA SER A 300 15.36 19.08 -17.14
C SER A 300 14.71 17.76 -17.55
N PRO A 301 15.38 16.62 -17.26
CA PRO A 301 14.88 15.32 -17.67
C PRO A 301 13.62 14.93 -16.88
N PHE A 302 12.84 14.05 -17.48
CA PHE A 302 11.61 13.52 -16.91
C PHE A 302 11.63 12.01 -16.90
N VAL A 303 11.14 11.39 -15.83
CA VAL A 303 10.94 9.95 -15.74
C VAL A 303 9.53 9.64 -15.26
N HIS A 304 8.89 8.70 -15.93
CA HIS A 304 7.68 8.02 -15.45
C HIS A 304 8.05 6.60 -15.02
N LEU A 305 8.09 6.36 -13.71
CA LEU A 305 8.50 5.09 -13.10
C LEU A 305 7.30 4.39 -12.46
N THR A 306 7.03 3.15 -12.82
CA THR A 306 5.80 2.45 -12.42
C THR A 306 6.10 1.08 -11.84
N LEU A 307 5.36 0.70 -10.79
CA LEU A 307 5.19 -0.69 -10.35
C LEU A 307 3.72 -1.05 -10.53
N GLU A 308 3.36 -1.78 -11.58
CA GLU A 308 1.95 -2.05 -11.91
C GLU A 308 1.71 -3.51 -12.32
N PRO A 309 0.51 -4.07 -12.03
CA PRO A 309 0.14 -5.38 -12.54
C PRO A 309 0.05 -5.35 -14.07
N SER A 310 0.56 -6.38 -14.71
CA SER A 310 0.56 -6.55 -16.15
C SER A 310 0.30 -8.02 -16.51
N ARG A 311 -0.35 -8.23 -17.65
CA ARG A 311 -0.56 -9.54 -18.25
C ARG A 311 -0.03 -9.49 -19.67
N ASP A 312 0.72 -10.50 -20.07
CA ASP A 312 1.25 -10.59 -21.44
C ASP A 312 0.14 -10.86 -22.45
N ARG A 313 -0.90 -11.58 -22.03
CA ARG A 313 -2.10 -11.90 -22.82
C ARG A 313 -3.31 -12.17 -21.92
N PRO A 314 -4.55 -12.08 -22.44
CA PRO A 314 -5.75 -12.47 -21.68
C PRO A 314 -5.59 -13.88 -21.09
N GLY A 315 -5.88 -14.02 -19.79
CA GLY A 315 -5.76 -15.29 -19.05
C GLY A 315 -4.36 -15.67 -18.55
N ALA A 316 -3.29 -14.99 -18.96
CA ALA A 316 -1.94 -15.24 -18.40
C ALA A 316 -1.85 -14.78 -16.94
N PRO A 317 -0.99 -15.39 -16.10
CA PRO A 317 -0.74 -14.93 -14.73
C PRO A 317 -0.39 -13.44 -14.68
N ILE A 318 -0.85 -12.74 -13.63
CA ILE A 318 -0.45 -11.35 -13.40
C ILE A 318 1.01 -11.33 -12.96
N ARG A 319 1.81 -10.48 -13.60
CA ARG A 319 3.14 -10.09 -13.12
C ARG A 319 3.09 -8.65 -12.65
N PHE A 320 3.87 -8.28 -11.64
CA PHE A 320 4.00 -6.88 -11.21
C PHE A 320 5.33 -6.36 -11.72
N LEU A 321 5.26 -5.47 -12.71
CA LEU A 321 6.44 -5.05 -13.46
C LEU A 321 6.90 -3.68 -12.99
N VAL A 322 8.21 -3.55 -12.80
CA VAL A 322 8.89 -2.26 -12.61
C VAL A 322 9.29 -1.75 -13.99
N ARG A 323 8.73 -0.60 -14.40
CA ARG A 323 8.98 -0.01 -15.72
C ARG A 323 9.33 1.46 -15.61
N ALA A 324 10.28 1.91 -16.42
CA ALA A 324 10.63 3.31 -16.52
C ALA A 324 10.52 3.78 -17.96
N ARG A 325 9.85 4.92 -18.17
CA ARG A 325 9.98 5.70 -19.41
C ARG A 325 10.79 6.95 -19.09
N ARG A 326 11.89 7.17 -19.81
CA ARG A 326 12.85 8.25 -19.53
C ARG A 326 12.87 9.23 -20.69
N TRP A 327 12.92 10.53 -20.40
CA TRP A 327 13.11 11.56 -21.41
C TRP A 327 14.27 12.50 -21.05
N PRO A 328 15.02 13.01 -22.06
CA PRO A 328 14.83 12.82 -23.51
C PRO A 328 15.00 11.37 -24.01
N GLY A 329 14.36 11.01 -25.12
CA GLY A 329 14.38 9.65 -25.71
C GLY A 329 13.01 8.96 -25.70
N GLY A 330 12.34 8.93 -24.54
CA GLY A 330 10.97 8.47 -24.40
C GLY A 330 10.76 6.96 -24.50
N GLU A 331 11.83 6.16 -24.50
CA GLU A 331 11.75 4.70 -24.55
C GLU A 331 11.23 4.12 -23.23
N LEU A 332 10.34 3.13 -23.33
CA LEU A 332 9.81 2.40 -22.18
C LEU A 332 10.65 1.14 -21.97
N GLU A 333 11.25 1.04 -20.79
CA GLU A 333 12.07 -0.08 -20.38
C GLU A 333 11.36 -0.86 -19.27
N THR A 334 11.42 -2.19 -19.32
CA THR A 334 11.07 -3.03 -18.16
C THR A 334 12.35 -3.30 -17.39
N LEU A 335 12.42 -2.82 -16.15
CA LEU A 335 13.60 -2.91 -15.29
C LEU A 335 13.63 -4.20 -14.47
N GLY A 336 12.46 -4.76 -14.16
CA GLY A 336 12.33 -5.91 -13.28
C GLY A 336 10.88 -6.30 -13.02
N ASP A 337 10.70 -7.33 -12.21
CA ASP A 337 9.40 -7.79 -11.73
C ASP A 337 9.46 -8.20 -10.26
N CYS A 338 8.31 -8.23 -9.58
CA CYS A 338 8.27 -8.57 -8.17
C CYS A 338 6.91 -9.06 -7.66
N HIS A 339 6.83 -9.36 -6.36
CA HIS A 339 5.58 -9.60 -5.64
C HIS A 339 4.75 -8.29 -5.53
N PRO A 340 3.41 -8.31 -5.44
CA PRO A 340 2.60 -7.09 -5.20
C PRO A 340 2.96 -6.31 -3.93
N HIS A 341 3.70 -6.93 -3.01
CA HIS A 341 4.22 -6.29 -1.81
C HIS A 341 5.64 -5.71 -1.95
N GLY A 342 6.29 -5.86 -3.11
CA GLY A 342 7.61 -5.31 -3.41
C GLY A 342 8.73 -6.36 -3.38
N PRO A 343 9.18 -6.86 -2.23
CA PRO A 343 10.31 -7.79 -2.18
C PRO A 343 9.94 -9.26 -2.46
N PRO A 344 10.87 -10.07 -3.00
CA PRO A 344 12.08 -9.62 -3.67
C PRO A 344 11.75 -8.98 -5.02
N VAL A 345 12.50 -7.93 -5.38
CA VAL A 345 12.48 -7.39 -6.74
C VAL A 345 13.54 -8.09 -7.55
N ARG A 346 13.12 -8.77 -8.61
CA ARG A 346 14.03 -9.41 -9.56
C ARG A 346 14.33 -8.43 -10.68
N TRP A 347 15.55 -7.93 -10.69
CA TRP A 347 16.00 -6.98 -11.70
C TRP A 347 16.54 -7.69 -12.95
N LEU A 348 16.22 -7.12 -14.12
CA LEU A 348 16.67 -7.57 -15.44
C LEU A 348 18.05 -7.00 -15.81
#